data_AF-A0A850MQI3-F1
#
_entry.id   AF-A0A850MQI3-F1
#
_cell.length_a   1.000
_cell.length_b   1.000
_cell.length_c   1.000
_cell.angle_alpha   90.00
_cell.angle_beta   90.00
_cell.angle_gamma   90.00
#
_symmetry.space_group_name_H-M   'P 1'
#
loop_
_entity.id
_entity.type
_entity.pdbx_description
1 polymer ?
#
loop_
_entity_poly.entity_id
_entity_poly.type
_entity_poly.pdbx_seq_one_letter_code
_entity_poly.pdbx_strand_id
1 'polypeptide(L)'
;KKGLTTGVLGPGSGYSATIGGGLSNSTAGFGSTKYGLVPEICIGVEVVLPNPQGTILRTGAAANRYAQPFCRYGVAPDFTGLFMGDVGTMGIKTKAFLKLSPDPPLKTRRDYMLHKDDYNKATEFIHKLQKEVKDGITDLMVVPSIVIDLKGLMAKERPPKKSEITGPVFQVGLEAFDQRILDVYIERVDEILKNDTRPFEMQEIDLTEPLTKDFKFNLKYAFNYFNQYISPAPPSIACTTCHKIPITHIAEAKKLSDEFEKIQKQKGTELTGAFATVIFTLPNGHCVIVGGLIGDNVDGKRQKAMNAWHARLRHQVRYGGVHYWLGEAISQSIVEADAFTPEFIQFFKDIKKTVDPNFLLSPKKFHMYNYEDDITKYIVKDE
;
A
#
# COMPACT_ATOMS: atom_id res chain seq x y z
N LYS A 1 2.70 -9.40 -24.47
CA LYS A 1 2.31 -10.14 -25.71
C LYS A 1 1.44 -9.32 -26.68
N LYS A 2 0.54 -8.44 -26.20
CA LYS A 2 -0.28 -7.56 -27.08
C LYS A 2 0.09 -6.06 -27.00
N GLY A 3 1.21 -5.71 -26.36
CA GLY A 3 1.59 -4.30 -26.14
C GLY A 3 0.63 -3.53 -25.21
N LEU A 4 -0.10 -4.24 -24.35
CA LEU A 4 -1.07 -3.68 -23.40
C LEU A 4 -0.67 -4.04 -21.97
N THR A 5 -1.00 -3.15 -21.04
CA THR A 5 -0.75 -3.28 -19.60
C THR A 5 -1.98 -2.84 -18.81
N THR A 6 -2.17 -3.41 -17.62
CA THR A 6 -3.08 -2.88 -16.59
C THR A 6 -2.46 -1.69 -15.84
N GLY A 7 -1.18 -1.42 -16.08
CA GLY A 7 -0.39 -0.38 -15.45
C GLY A 7 0.11 -0.77 -14.05
N VAL A 8 -0.76 -1.33 -13.22
CA VAL A 8 -0.44 -1.80 -11.87
C VAL A 8 0.04 -3.25 -11.90
N LEU A 9 1.22 -3.55 -11.32
CA LEU A 9 1.73 -4.94 -11.26
C LEU A 9 1.12 -5.78 -10.13
N GLY A 10 0.42 -5.15 -9.18
CA GLY A 10 -0.18 -5.83 -8.02
C GLY A 10 0.72 -5.80 -6.78
N PRO A 11 0.42 -6.61 -5.76
CA PRO A 11 1.06 -6.53 -4.45
C PRO A 11 2.47 -7.13 -4.45
N GLY A 12 3.24 -6.82 -3.40
CA GLY A 12 4.56 -7.40 -3.16
C GLY A 12 4.58 -8.92 -2.98
N SER A 13 3.46 -9.55 -2.65
CA SER A 13 3.32 -11.01 -2.64
C SER A 13 3.43 -11.65 -4.03
N GLY A 14 3.36 -10.84 -5.09
CA GLY A 14 3.77 -11.20 -6.44
C GLY A 14 3.12 -12.48 -6.95
N TYR A 15 3.93 -13.53 -7.11
CA TYR A 15 3.53 -14.81 -7.72
C TYR A 15 2.41 -15.57 -7.00
N SER A 16 2.17 -15.31 -5.71
CA SER A 16 1.08 -15.95 -4.95
C SER A 16 -0.20 -15.13 -4.91
N ALA A 17 -0.16 -13.88 -5.38
CA ALA A 17 -1.33 -13.00 -5.37
C ALA A 17 -2.30 -13.35 -6.50
N THR A 18 -3.59 -13.13 -6.25
CA THR A 18 -4.66 -13.29 -7.24
C THR A 18 -5.33 -11.96 -7.52
N ILE A 19 -5.94 -11.83 -8.70
CA ILE A 19 -6.70 -10.62 -9.08
C ILE A 19 -7.82 -10.36 -8.08
N GLY A 20 -8.62 -11.37 -7.74
CA GLY A 20 -9.70 -11.25 -6.76
C GLY A 20 -9.20 -10.83 -5.36
N GLY A 21 -8.05 -11.35 -4.94
CA GLY A 21 -7.40 -10.94 -3.70
C GLY A 21 -6.95 -9.47 -3.75
N GLY A 22 -6.34 -9.03 -4.86
CA GLY A 22 -5.90 -7.64 -5.04
C GLY A 22 -7.06 -6.64 -5.05
N LEU A 23 -8.18 -7.01 -5.68
CA LEU A 23 -9.42 -6.22 -5.67
C LEU A 23 -10.03 -6.14 -4.27
N SER A 24 -10.09 -7.28 -3.56
CA SER A 24 -10.69 -7.33 -2.22
C SER A 24 -9.86 -6.58 -1.17
N ASN A 25 -8.54 -6.51 -1.34
CA ASN A 25 -7.65 -5.90 -0.35
C ASN A 25 -7.25 -4.46 -0.68
N SER A 26 -7.85 -3.83 -1.69
CA SER A 26 -7.51 -2.48 -2.15
C SER A 26 -6.03 -2.29 -2.42
N THR A 27 -5.42 -3.26 -3.11
CA THR A 27 -3.97 -3.31 -3.28
C THR A 27 -3.42 -2.07 -3.98
N ALA A 28 -2.45 -1.44 -3.32
CA ALA A 28 -1.45 -0.57 -3.94
C ALA A 28 -0.22 -1.41 -4.32
N GLY A 29 0.40 -1.05 -5.43
CA GLY A 29 1.66 -1.64 -5.86
C GLY A 29 2.40 -0.70 -6.78
N PHE A 30 3.43 -1.21 -7.42
CA PHE A 30 4.12 -0.44 -8.44
C PHE A 30 3.21 -0.17 -9.66
N GLY A 31 3.38 1.00 -10.25
CA GLY A 31 2.47 1.61 -11.21
C GLY A 31 1.29 2.33 -10.57
N SER A 32 1.02 2.15 -9.26
CA SER A 32 -0.13 2.78 -8.62
C SER A 32 -0.05 4.29 -8.56
N THR A 33 1.15 4.89 -8.60
CA THR A 33 1.29 6.36 -8.65
C THR A 33 0.63 6.97 -9.89
N LYS A 34 0.60 6.24 -11.01
CA LYS A 34 -0.05 6.66 -12.27
C LYS A 34 -1.45 6.09 -12.45
N TYR A 35 -1.57 4.78 -12.29
CA TYR A 35 -2.76 4.02 -12.69
C TYR A 35 -3.76 3.84 -11.55
N GLY A 36 -3.39 4.22 -10.33
CA GLY A 36 -4.19 4.01 -9.14
C GLY A 36 -4.04 2.62 -8.52
N LEU A 37 -4.89 2.33 -7.55
CA LEU A 37 -4.99 1.03 -6.89
C LEU A 37 -5.56 -0.02 -7.84
N VAL A 38 -5.32 -1.30 -7.52
CA VAL A 38 -5.90 -2.43 -8.28
C VAL A 38 -7.43 -2.33 -8.44
N PRO A 39 -8.22 -1.86 -7.46
CA PRO A 39 -9.64 -1.60 -7.66
C PRO A 39 -10.00 -0.45 -8.62
N GLU A 40 -9.13 0.54 -8.81
CA GLU A 40 -9.42 1.73 -9.64
C GLU A 40 -9.34 1.41 -11.14
N ILE A 41 -8.51 0.42 -11.48
CA ILE A 41 -8.43 -0.14 -12.84
C ILE A 41 -9.51 -1.19 -13.11
N CYS A 42 -10.30 -1.59 -12.12
CA CYS A 42 -11.41 -2.53 -12.30
C CYS A 42 -12.68 -1.81 -12.75
N ILE A 43 -13.25 -2.25 -13.87
CA ILE A 43 -14.47 -1.67 -14.46
C ILE A 43 -15.73 -2.49 -14.21
N GLY A 44 -15.58 -3.72 -13.71
CA GLY A 44 -16.69 -4.57 -13.31
C GLY A 44 -16.21 -5.93 -12.85
N VAL A 45 -17.10 -6.67 -12.20
CA VAL A 45 -16.84 -8.03 -11.72
C VAL A 45 -18.03 -8.95 -12.00
N GLU A 46 -17.77 -10.25 -12.13
CA GLU A 46 -18.77 -11.30 -11.91
C GLU A 46 -18.57 -11.83 -10.48
N VAL A 47 -19.64 -11.86 -9.69
CA VAL A 47 -19.59 -12.20 -8.27
C VAL A 47 -20.66 -13.21 -7.93
N VAL A 48 -20.29 -14.21 -7.13
CA VAL A 48 -21.22 -15.15 -6.47
C VAL A 48 -21.51 -14.64 -5.07
N LEU A 49 -22.80 -14.47 -4.76
CA LEU A 49 -23.27 -14.11 -3.43
C LEU A 49 -23.50 -15.36 -2.57
N PRO A 50 -23.16 -15.33 -1.27
CA PRO A 50 -23.37 -16.43 -0.32
C PRO A 50 -24.83 -16.55 0.17
N ASN A 51 -25.80 -16.15 -0.65
CA ASN A 51 -27.21 -16.40 -0.37
C ASN A 51 -27.59 -17.86 -0.73
N PRO A 52 -28.71 -18.41 -0.21
CA PRO A 52 -29.07 -19.81 -0.45
C PRO A 52 -29.16 -20.21 -1.93
N GLN A 53 -29.43 -19.25 -2.81
CA GLN A 53 -29.54 -19.46 -4.26
C GLN A 53 -28.18 -19.44 -4.98
N GLY A 54 -27.10 -18.99 -4.33
CA GLY A 54 -25.79 -18.83 -4.97
C GLY A 54 -25.82 -17.81 -6.11
N THR A 55 -26.50 -16.67 -5.90
CA THR A 55 -26.79 -15.72 -6.98
C THR A 55 -25.51 -15.22 -7.65
N ILE A 56 -25.46 -15.31 -8.98
CA ILE A 56 -24.37 -14.77 -9.80
C ILE A 56 -24.82 -13.44 -10.41
N LEU A 57 -24.09 -12.37 -10.11
CA LEU A 57 -24.34 -11.05 -10.70
C LEU A 57 -23.11 -10.51 -11.40
N ARG A 58 -23.34 -9.57 -12.32
CA ARG A 58 -22.30 -8.80 -12.99
C ARG A 58 -22.48 -7.31 -12.70
N THR A 59 -21.38 -6.57 -12.59
CA THR A 59 -21.39 -5.12 -12.33
C THR A 59 -20.78 -4.32 -13.47
N GLY A 60 -20.95 -2.99 -13.43
CA GLY A 60 -20.53 -2.09 -14.52
C GLY A 60 -21.32 -2.36 -15.80
N ALA A 61 -20.71 -2.10 -16.96
CA ALA A 61 -21.33 -2.34 -18.26
C ALA A 61 -21.78 -3.80 -18.45
N ALA A 62 -21.10 -4.77 -17.80
CA ALA A 62 -21.45 -6.18 -17.88
C ALA A 62 -22.80 -6.54 -17.22
N ALA A 63 -23.38 -5.64 -16.42
CA ALA A 63 -24.74 -5.79 -15.89
C ALA A 63 -25.80 -5.60 -16.99
N ASN A 64 -25.49 -4.86 -18.05
CA ASN A 64 -26.38 -4.67 -19.18
C ASN A 64 -26.26 -5.89 -20.12
N ARG A 65 -27.38 -6.60 -20.33
CA ARG A 65 -27.48 -7.80 -21.17
C ARG A 65 -27.00 -7.63 -22.61
N TYR A 66 -26.94 -6.39 -23.11
CA TYR A 66 -26.54 -6.08 -24.49
C TYR A 66 -25.13 -5.48 -24.59
N ALA A 67 -24.51 -5.10 -23.48
CA ALA A 67 -23.23 -4.41 -23.49
C ALA A 67 -22.06 -5.35 -23.17
N GLN A 68 -20.91 -5.05 -23.74
CA GLN A 68 -19.64 -5.64 -23.32
C GLN A 68 -19.09 -4.91 -22.08
N PRO A 69 -18.18 -5.52 -21.29
CA PRO A 69 -17.56 -4.87 -20.14
C PRO A 69 -16.55 -3.80 -20.56
N PHE A 70 -17.00 -2.59 -20.87
CA PHE A 70 -16.12 -1.49 -21.30
C PHE A 70 -16.10 -0.27 -20.36
N CYS A 71 -17.07 -0.14 -19.45
CA CYS A 71 -17.09 0.95 -18.48
C CYS A 71 -17.67 0.54 -17.12
N ARG A 72 -17.35 1.32 -16.08
CA ARG A 72 -17.83 1.13 -14.70
C ARG A 72 -19.10 1.92 -14.40
N TYR A 73 -19.14 3.15 -14.86
CA TYR A 73 -20.17 4.13 -14.50
C TYR A 73 -21.23 4.27 -15.61
N GLY A 74 -22.45 4.65 -15.22
CA GLY A 74 -23.53 5.01 -16.14
C GLY A 74 -24.57 3.91 -16.40
N VAL A 75 -24.43 2.72 -15.82
CA VAL A 75 -25.44 1.63 -15.95
C VAL A 75 -26.45 1.66 -14.81
N ALA A 76 -25.98 1.87 -13.58
CA ALA A 76 -26.73 1.92 -12.33
C ALA A 76 -25.85 2.66 -11.29
N PRO A 77 -26.21 2.72 -9.99
CA PRO A 77 -25.23 3.02 -8.95
C PRO A 77 -23.98 2.15 -9.08
N ASP A 78 -22.84 2.62 -8.59
CA ASP A 78 -21.58 1.88 -8.71
C ASP A 78 -21.51 0.69 -7.75
N PHE A 79 -22.23 -0.38 -8.09
CA PHE A 79 -22.20 -1.64 -7.37
C PHE A 79 -20.87 -2.39 -7.53
N THR A 80 -20.03 -2.02 -8.51
CA THR A 80 -18.66 -2.55 -8.56
C THR A 80 -17.90 -2.15 -7.30
N GLY A 81 -18.09 -0.92 -6.83
CA GLY A 81 -17.47 -0.39 -5.62
C GLY A 81 -17.75 -1.21 -4.36
N LEU A 82 -18.91 -1.85 -4.25
CA LEU A 82 -19.26 -2.72 -3.12
C LEU A 82 -18.31 -3.93 -2.98
N PHE A 83 -17.73 -4.38 -4.09
CA PHE A 83 -16.83 -5.54 -4.14
C PHE A 83 -15.35 -5.14 -4.19
N MET A 84 -15.04 -3.85 -4.07
CA MET A 84 -13.69 -3.28 -4.11
C MET A 84 -13.25 -2.92 -2.69
N GLY A 85 -12.16 -3.50 -2.20
CA GLY A 85 -11.72 -3.27 -0.82
C GLY A 85 -12.58 -3.94 0.25
N ASP A 86 -13.50 -4.81 -0.16
CA ASP A 86 -14.46 -5.49 0.72
C ASP A 86 -13.84 -6.56 1.62
N VAL A 87 -12.53 -6.80 1.47
CA VAL A 87 -11.74 -7.82 2.16
C VAL A 87 -12.41 -9.20 2.16
N GLY A 88 -13.12 -9.54 1.08
CA GLY A 88 -13.80 -10.84 0.95
C GLY A 88 -15.00 -11.01 1.87
N THR A 89 -15.67 -9.92 2.27
CA THR A 89 -16.89 -9.97 3.08
C THR A 89 -18.16 -9.90 2.25
N MET A 90 -18.12 -9.37 1.01
CA MET A 90 -19.36 -9.07 0.26
C MET A 90 -19.70 -10.13 -0.80
N GLY A 91 -18.72 -10.90 -1.25
CA GLY A 91 -18.95 -11.95 -2.26
C GLY A 91 -17.66 -12.51 -2.85
N ILE A 92 -17.81 -13.60 -3.60
CA ILE A 92 -16.72 -14.32 -4.26
C ILE A 92 -16.62 -13.85 -5.71
N LYS A 93 -15.57 -13.12 -6.05
CA LYS A 93 -15.33 -12.64 -7.42
C LYS A 93 -14.82 -13.81 -8.29
N THR A 94 -15.55 -14.15 -9.34
CA THR A 94 -15.21 -15.22 -10.28
C THR A 94 -14.59 -14.69 -11.57
N LYS A 95 -14.93 -13.46 -11.96
CA LYS A 95 -14.32 -12.73 -13.08
C LYS A 95 -14.11 -11.27 -12.72
N ALA A 96 -13.07 -10.68 -13.30
CA ALA A 96 -12.81 -9.25 -13.21
C ALA A 96 -12.60 -8.69 -14.62
N PHE A 97 -13.13 -7.50 -14.86
CA PHE A 97 -12.94 -6.75 -16.08
C PHE A 97 -12.05 -5.56 -15.74
N LEU A 98 -10.87 -5.48 -16.37
CA LEU A 98 -9.84 -4.49 -16.06
C LEU A 98 -9.62 -3.56 -17.26
N LYS A 99 -9.36 -2.28 -16.97
CA LYS A 99 -8.87 -1.32 -17.96
C LYS A 99 -7.51 -1.78 -18.46
N LEU A 100 -7.29 -1.62 -19.76
CA LEU A 100 -6.00 -1.84 -20.41
C LEU A 100 -5.55 -0.53 -21.05
N SER A 101 -4.27 -0.23 -20.88
CA SER A 101 -3.57 0.88 -21.51
C SER A 101 -2.48 0.31 -22.44
N PRO A 102 -2.06 1.04 -23.49
CA PRO A 102 -0.84 0.69 -24.20
C PRO A 102 0.35 0.67 -23.25
N ASP A 103 1.21 -0.34 -23.36
CA ASP A 103 2.40 -0.48 -22.51
C ASP A 103 3.53 0.42 -23.05
N PRO A 104 4.00 1.43 -22.27
CA PRO A 104 5.02 2.34 -22.77
C PRO A 104 6.35 1.62 -23.03
N PRO A 105 6.96 1.80 -24.22
CA PRO A 105 8.18 1.12 -24.60
C PRO A 105 9.42 1.64 -23.86
N LEU A 106 9.37 2.87 -23.35
CA LEU A 106 10.49 3.51 -22.67
C LEU A 106 10.16 3.64 -21.19
N LYS A 107 11.04 3.10 -20.34
CA LYS A 107 10.94 3.17 -18.87
C LYS A 107 12.32 3.40 -18.31
N THR A 108 12.43 4.28 -17.32
CA THR A 108 13.66 4.51 -16.57
C THR A 108 13.32 4.76 -15.12
N ARG A 109 14.34 4.69 -14.27
CA ARG A 109 14.26 5.18 -12.90
C ARG A 109 15.29 6.28 -12.67
N ARG A 110 15.09 7.11 -11.64
CA ARG A 110 16.07 8.05 -11.09
C ARG A 110 15.97 8.06 -9.57
N ASP A 111 17.10 8.04 -8.90
CA ASP A 111 17.20 7.96 -7.45
C ASP A 111 17.97 9.17 -6.90
N TYR A 112 17.43 9.81 -5.86
CA TYR A 112 18.02 10.99 -5.23
C TYR A 112 17.93 10.92 -3.71
N MET A 113 19.03 11.19 -3.02
CA MET A 113 19.09 11.23 -1.56
C MET A 113 18.98 12.67 -1.07
N LEU A 114 18.07 12.94 -0.14
CA LEU A 114 18.00 14.24 0.51
C LEU A 114 19.23 14.49 1.37
N HIS A 115 19.69 15.75 1.41
CA HIS A 115 20.80 16.17 2.27
C HIS A 115 20.46 16.12 3.78
N LYS A 116 19.18 16.00 4.14
CA LYS A 116 18.70 15.92 5.52
C LYS A 116 17.50 14.99 5.62
N ASP A 117 17.28 14.42 6.81
CA ASP A 117 16.06 13.66 7.14
C ASP A 117 14.87 14.62 7.35
N ASP A 118 14.35 15.18 6.24
CA ASP A 118 13.29 16.19 6.24
C ASP A 118 12.08 15.75 5.40
N TYR A 119 11.03 15.29 6.08
CA TYR A 119 9.79 14.85 5.45
C TYR A 119 8.87 16.01 5.01
N ASN A 120 9.09 17.24 5.48
CA ASN A 120 8.40 18.41 4.93
C ASN A 120 8.96 18.70 3.54
N LYS A 121 10.30 18.72 3.41
CA LYS A 121 10.97 18.85 2.11
C LYS A 121 10.58 17.71 1.16
N ALA A 122 10.50 16.48 1.68
CA ALA A 122 10.02 15.36 0.88
C ALA A 122 8.60 15.59 0.32
N THR A 123 7.69 16.11 1.15
CA THR A 123 6.32 16.45 0.74
C THR A 123 6.29 17.54 -0.33
N GLU A 124 7.11 18.58 -0.19
CA GLU A 124 7.25 19.63 -1.20
C GLU A 124 7.67 19.06 -2.56
N PHE A 125 8.65 18.14 -2.57
CA PHE A 125 9.11 17.50 -3.80
C PHE A 125 8.07 16.58 -4.40
N ILE A 126 7.38 15.77 -3.59
CA ILE A 126 6.26 14.95 -4.08
C ILE A 126 5.24 15.83 -4.79
N HIS A 127 4.85 16.95 -4.18
CA HIS A 127 3.88 17.87 -4.77
C HIS A 127 4.37 18.47 -6.09
N LYS A 128 5.61 18.97 -6.14
CA LYS A 128 6.19 19.54 -7.38
C LYS A 128 6.28 18.51 -8.50
N LEU A 129 6.78 17.31 -8.21
CA LEU A 129 6.88 16.21 -9.16
C LEU A 129 5.50 15.82 -9.72
N GLN A 130 4.50 15.65 -8.85
CA GLN A 130 3.14 15.34 -9.25
C GLN A 130 2.44 16.47 -10.01
N LYS A 131 2.91 17.71 -9.89
CA LYS A 131 2.37 18.87 -10.61
C LYS A 131 3.01 19.02 -11.99
N GLU A 132 4.31 18.79 -12.10
CA GLU A 132 5.10 19.18 -13.28
C GLU A 132 5.48 17.99 -14.18
N VAL A 133 5.46 16.76 -13.65
CA VAL A 133 5.90 15.54 -14.36
C VAL A 133 4.86 14.41 -14.27
N LYS A 134 3.62 14.73 -13.87
CA LYS A 134 2.56 13.77 -13.53
C LYS A 134 2.41 12.60 -14.50
N ASP A 135 2.32 12.91 -15.80
CA ASP A 135 2.02 11.92 -16.83
C ASP A 135 3.18 10.96 -17.12
N GLY A 136 4.40 11.39 -16.78
CA GLY A 136 5.61 10.59 -16.90
C GLY A 136 5.84 9.67 -15.71
N ILE A 137 5.42 10.06 -14.50
CA ILE A 137 5.69 9.32 -13.27
C ILE A 137 4.86 8.04 -13.21
N THR A 138 5.51 6.87 -13.24
CA THR A 138 4.87 5.58 -12.98
C THR A 138 4.85 5.22 -11.50
N ASP A 139 5.94 5.57 -10.82
CA ASP A 139 6.23 5.23 -9.44
C ASP A 139 6.95 6.41 -8.82
N LEU A 140 6.48 6.84 -7.65
CA LEU A 140 7.20 7.81 -6.84
C LEU A 140 7.18 7.32 -5.40
N MET A 141 8.36 6.91 -4.94
CA MET A 141 8.57 6.33 -3.62
C MET A 141 9.58 7.16 -2.82
N VAL A 142 9.41 7.16 -1.51
CA VAL A 142 10.40 7.69 -0.56
C VAL A 142 10.80 6.57 0.39
N VAL A 143 12.08 6.24 0.39
CA VAL A 143 12.67 5.20 1.25
C VAL A 143 13.43 5.87 2.39
N PRO A 144 13.01 5.69 3.65
CA PRO A 144 13.68 6.30 4.80
C PRO A 144 15.15 5.93 4.90
N SER A 145 15.98 6.85 5.40
CA SER A 145 17.44 6.66 5.59
C SER A 145 17.78 5.39 6.38
N ILE A 146 17.03 5.11 7.46
CA ILE A 146 17.21 3.90 8.27
C ILE A 146 17.10 2.61 7.45
N VAL A 147 16.26 2.60 6.41
CA VAL A 147 16.10 1.44 5.52
C VAL A 147 17.30 1.31 4.59
N ILE A 148 17.85 2.43 4.12
CA ILE A 148 19.07 2.46 3.30
C ILE A 148 20.28 1.96 4.12
N ASP A 149 20.40 2.37 5.39
CA ASP A 149 21.42 1.85 6.30
C ASP A 149 21.27 0.33 6.53
N LEU A 150 20.04 -0.13 6.81
CA LEU A 150 19.76 -1.56 6.99
C LEU A 150 20.13 -2.37 5.74
N LYS A 151 19.84 -1.86 4.54
CA LYS A 151 20.27 -2.50 3.29
C LYS A 151 21.79 -2.58 3.17
N GLY A 152 22.51 -1.51 3.49
CA GLY A 152 23.98 -1.54 3.48
C GLY A 152 24.55 -2.57 4.47
N LEU A 153 23.88 -2.78 5.61
CA LEU A 153 24.24 -3.83 6.56
C LEU A 153 23.90 -5.25 6.05
N MET A 154 22.89 -5.41 5.21
CA MET A 154 22.52 -6.70 4.63
C MET A 154 23.20 -6.99 3.27
N ALA A 155 23.89 -6.01 2.71
CA ALA A 155 24.54 -6.08 1.40
C ALA A 155 25.53 -7.24 1.31
N LYS A 156 25.49 -7.97 0.19
CA LYS A 156 26.40 -9.12 -0.05
C LYS A 156 27.81 -8.65 -0.37
N GLU A 157 27.93 -7.63 -1.21
CA GLU A 157 29.20 -7.04 -1.61
C GLU A 157 29.15 -5.54 -1.33
N ARG A 158 29.98 -5.09 -0.39
CA ARG A 158 29.98 -3.69 0.03
C ARG A 158 31.10 -2.92 -0.67
N PRO A 159 30.87 -1.65 -1.03
CA PRO A 159 31.94 -0.80 -1.51
C PRO A 159 33.02 -0.58 -0.43
N PRO A 160 34.29 -0.37 -0.82
CA PRO A 160 35.39 -0.18 0.15
C PRO A 160 35.19 1.04 1.06
N LYS A 161 34.55 2.09 0.55
CA LYS A 161 34.22 3.30 1.27
C LYS A 161 32.72 3.34 1.52
N LYS A 162 32.32 3.41 2.80
CA LYS A 162 30.91 3.57 3.17
C LYS A 162 30.38 4.91 2.65
N SER A 163 29.26 4.88 1.92
CA SER A 163 28.57 6.09 1.51
C SER A 163 27.89 6.77 2.70
N GLU A 164 27.83 8.10 2.65
CA GLU A 164 27.13 8.91 3.64
C GLU A 164 25.63 8.92 3.34
N ILE A 165 24.84 8.47 4.31
CA ILE A 165 23.38 8.42 4.25
C ILE A 165 22.82 9.61 5.03
N THR A 166 22.48 10.68 4.33
CA THR A 166 22.11 11.97 4.94
C THR A 166 20.60 12.15 5.14
N GLY A 167 19.79 11.40 4.40
CA GLY A 167 18.34 11.57 4.38
C GLY A 167 17.63 10.46 3.60
N PRO A 168 16.30 10.55 3.48
CA PRO A 168 15.53 9.58 2.70
C PRO A 168 15.89 9.65 1.20
N VAL A 169 15.72 8.51 0.52
CA VAL A 169 15.97 8.35 -0.91
C VAL A 169 14.65 8.38 -1.67
N PHE A 170 14.53 9.33 -2.60
CA PHE A 170 13.49 9.38 -3.62
C PHE A 170 13.81 8.40 -4.73
N GLN A 171 12.81 7.65 -5.15
CA GLN A 171 12.89 6.77 -6.31
C GLN A 171 11.76 7.15 -7.26
N VAL A 172 12.14 7.67 -8.42
CA VAL A 172 11.22 8.19 -9.44
C VAL A 172 11.26 7.26 -10.65
N GLY A 173 10.21 6.46 -10.83
CA GLY A 173 9.96 5.70 -12.05
C GLY A 173 9.30 6.59 -13.09
N LEU A 174 9.86 6.59 -14.30
CA LEU A 174 9.37 7.36 -15.44
C LEU A 174 9.08 6.44 -16.62
N GLU A 175 8.03 6.75 -17.38
CA GLU A 175 7.72 6.08 -18.64
C GLU A 175 7.25 7.04 -19.73
N ALA A 176 7.50 6.69 -20.99
CA ALA A 176 7.03 7.45 -22.14
C ALA A 176 6.91 6.58 -23.40
N PHE A 177 6.23 7.12 -24.41
CA PHE A 177 6.14 6.52 -25.75
C PHE A 177 7.17 7.08 -26.74
N ASP A 178 7.76 8.24 -26.44
CA ASP A 178 8.75 8.93 -27.27
C ASP A 178 9.94 9.33 -26.40
N GLN A 179 11.15 9.14 -26.92
CA GLN A 179 12.39 9.41 -26.18
C GLN A 179 12.51 10.88 -25.79
N ARG A 180 12.09 11.81 -26.66
CA ARG A 180 12.16 13.25 -26.39
C ARG A 180 11.28 13.64 -25.20
N ILE A 181 10.10 13.00 -25.08
CA ILE A 181 9.20 13.22 -23.94
C ILE A 181 9.83 12.67 -22.67
N LEU A 182 10.45 11.49 -22.74
CA LEU A 182 11.15 10.92 -21.59
C LEU A 182 12.30 11.81 -21.12
N ASP A 183 13.08 12.35 -22.06
CA ASP A 183 14.20 13.25 -21.77
C ASP A 183 13.72 14.52 -21.08
N VAL A 184 12.60 15.12 -21.52
CA VAL A 184 11.96 16.26 -20.84
C VAL A 184 11.54 15.92 -19.41
N TYR A 185 10.97 14.73 -19.19
CA TYR A 185 10.62 14.29 -17.84
C TYR A 185 11.86 14.11 -16.95
N ILE A 186 12.93 13.51 -17.47
CA ILE A 186 14.19 13.33 -16.74
C ILE A 186 14.78 14.70 -16.36
N GLU A 187 14.92 15.60 -17.34
CA GLU A 187 15.45 16.95 -17.12
C GLU A 187 14.65 17.68 -16.04
N ARG A 188 13.32 17.59 -16.09
CA ARG A 188 12.47 18.26 -15.11
C ARG A 188 12.61 17.65 -13.71
N VAL A 189 12.75 16.33 -13.59
CA VAL A 189 13.00 15.65 -12.31
C VAL A 189 14.36 16.09 -11.74
N ASP A 190 15.41 16.10 -12.56
CA ASP A 190 16.74 16.57 -12.19
C ASP A 190 16.68 18.02 -11.68
N GLU A 191 16.00 18.90 -12.41
CA GLU A 191 15.83 20.31 -12.04
C GLU A 191 15.11 20.51 -10.70
N ILE A 192 14.05 19.73 -10.45
CA ILE A 192 13.25 19.82 -9.21
C ILE A 192 14.07 19.38 -8.00
N LEU A 193 14.90 18.34 -8.14
CA LEU A 193 15.58 17.69 -7.02
C LEU A 193 17.01 18.22 -6.78
N LYS A 194 17.64 18.92 -7.74
CA LYS A 194 19.07 19.28 -7.70
C LYS A 194 19.62 19.99 -6.45
N ASN A 195 18.81 20.81 -5.77
CA ASN A 195 19.33 21.74 -4.75
C ASN A 195 19.37 21.18 -3.33
N ASP A 196 18.40 20.35 -2.94
CA ASP A 196 18.31 19.76 -1.59
C ASP A 196 18.59 18.25 -1.59
N THR A 197 19.02 17.70 -2.73
CA THR A 197 19.34 16.29 -2.90
C THR A 197 20.63 16.10 -3.68
N ARG A 198 21.18 14.88 -3.63
CA ARG A 198 22.19 14.39 -4.57
C ARG A 198 21.67 13.18 -5.33
N PRO A 199 22.13 12.93 -6.57
CA PRO A 199 21.95 11.63 -7.20
C PRO A 199 22.45 10.52 -6.27
N PHE A 200 21.73 9.40 -6.27
CA PHE A 200 22.06 8.23 -5.47
C PHE A 200 21.91 6.96 -6.31
N GLU A 201 22.87 6.04 -6.19
CA GLU A 201 22.76 4.72 -6.78
C GLU A 201 22.81 3.66 -5.68
N MET A 202 21.99 2.61 -5.77
CA MET A 202 21.98 1.53 -4.77
C MET A 202 23.35 0.83 -4.65
N GLN A 203 24.18 0.90 -5.70
CA GLN A 203 25.58 0.43 -5.68
C GLN A 203 26.48 1.16 -4.69
N GLU A 204 26.07 2.34 -4.20
CA GLU A 204 26.77 3.02 -3.10
C GLU A 204 26.72 2.26 -1.76
N ILE A 205 25.84 1.27 -1.63
CA ILE A 205 25.71 0.44 -0.42
C ILE A 205 25.78 -1.07 -0.71
N ASP A 206 25.40 -1.53 -1.90
CA ASP A 206 25.49 -2.92 -2.34
C ASP A 206 25.91 -3.01 -3.82
N LEU A 207 27.14 -3.43 -4.08
CA LEU A 207 27.72 -3.54 -5.42
C LEU A 207 26.97 -4.54 -6.33
N THR A 208 26.16 -5.43 -5.76
CA THR A 208 25.37 -6.40 -6.52
C THR A 208 24.05 -5.83 -7.05
N GLU A 209 23.64 -4.64 -6.59
CA GLU A 209 22.42 -3.98 -7.06
C GLU A 209 22.61 -3.44 -8.49
N PRO A 210 21.56 -3.51 -9.35
CA PRO A 210 21.62 -2.91 -10.68
C PRO A 210 21.66 -1.38 -10.58
N LEU A 211 22.36 -0.74 -11.54
CA LEU A 211 22.29 0.71 -11.71
C LEU A 211 20.87 1.13 -12.09
N THR A 212 20.51 2.34 -11.68
CA THR A 212 19.17 2.91 -11.88
C THR A 212 18.80 3.04 -13.36
N LYS A 213 19.77 3.28 -14.25
CA LYS A 213 19.58 3.30 -15.72
C LYS A 213 19.29 1.92 -16.33
N ASP A 214 19.81 0.86 -15.70
CA ASP A 214 19.69 -0.52 -16.16
C ASP A 214 18.50 -1.23 -15.48
N PHE A 215 17.80 -0.51 -14.59
CA PHE A 215 16.67 -0.99 -13.82
C PHE A 215 15.52 -1.41 -14.74
N LYS A 216 15.00 -2.62 -14.49
CA LYS A 216 13.80 -3.11 -15.16
C LYS A 216 12.76 -3.47 -14.14
N PHE A 217 11.63 -2.78 -14.22
CA PHE A 217 10.49 -3.10 -13.39
C PHE A 217 9.86 -4.44 -13.85
N ASN A 218 9.85 -5.44 -12.97
CA ASN A 218 9.27 -6.75 -13.24
C ASN A 218 8.77 -7.41 -11.95
N LEU A 219 7.95 -8.46 -12.09
CA LEU A 219 7.34 -9.16 -10.96
C LEU A 219 8.38 -9.77 -10.00
N LYS A 220 9.54 -10.22 -10.50
CA LYS A 220 10.64 -10.74 -9.69
C LYS A 220 11.24 -9.63 -8.82
N TYR A 221 11.46 -8.44 -9.37
CA TYR A 221 11.93 -7.28 -8.61
C TYR A 221 10.92 -6.91 -7.52
N ALA A 222 9.64 -6.74 -7.88
CA ALA A 222 8.60 -6.40 -6.92
C ALA A 222 8.52 -7.42 -5.77
N PHE A 223 8.52 -8.72 -6.11
CA PHE A 223 8.53 -9.80 -5.13
C PHE A 223 9.75 -9.74 -4.20
N ASN A 224 10.94 -9.59 -4.75
CA ASN A 224 12.18 -9.55 -3.95
C ASN A 224 12.24 -8.31 -3.07
N TYR A 225 11.83 -7.15 -3.58
CA TYR A 225 11.81 -5.90 -2.82
C TYR A 225 11.01 -6.06 -1.52
N PHE A 226 9.76 -6.51 -1.59
CA PHE A 226 8.94 -6.63 -0.38
C PHE A 226 9.38 -7.76 0.56
N ASN A 227 9.83 -8.91 0.02
CA ASN A 227 10.25 -10.04 0.86
C ASN A 227 11.54 -9.75 1.65
N GLN A 228 12.45 -8.93 1.12
CA GLN A 228 13.68 -8.53 1.82
C GLN A 228 13.41 -7.76 3.12
N TYR A 229 12.35 -6.96 3.18
CA TYR A 229 12.10 -6.05 4.32
C TYR A 229 11.04 -6.57 5.30
N ILE A 230 10.13 -7.42 4.83
CA ILE A 230 8.98 -7.89 5.63
C ILE A 230 9.26 -9.25 6.28
N SER A 231 10.20 -10.06 5.79
CA SER A 231 10.50 -11.35 6.39
C SER A 231 11.70 -11.23 7.34
N PRO A 232 11.50 -11.20 8.67
CA PRO A 232 12.63 -11.12 9.60
C PRO A 232 13.30 -12.50 9.74
N ALA A 233 14.55 -12.50 10.22
CA ALA A 233 15.22 -13.74 10.56
C ALA A 233 14.54 -14.42 11.78
N PRO A 234 14.41 -15.76 11.81
CA PRO A 234 13.99 -16.46 13.01
C PRO A 234 14.92 -16.13 14.21
N PRO A 235 14.39 -16.00 15.44
CA PRO A 235 13.03 -16.30 15.86
C PRO A 235 12.12 -15.07 15.92
N SER A 236 12.18 -14.13 14.96
CA SER A 236 11.34 -12.93 14.95
C SER A 236 10.06 -13.08 14.11
N ILE A 237 9.10 -12.18 14.33
CA ILE A 237 7.86 -12.02 13.56
C ILE A 237 7.76 -10.59 13.05
N ALA A 238 7.30 -10.43 11.80
CA ALA A 238 6.97 -9.13 11.25
C ALA A 238 5.54 -8.76 11.59
N CYS A 239 5.42 -7.63 12.26
CA CYS A 239 4.18 -6.96 12.61
C CYS A 239 4.03 -5.75 11.68
N THR A 240 3.92 -6.03 10.38
CA THR A 240 3.84 -5.00 9.33
C THR A 240 2.51 -4.25 9.39
N THR A 241 2.55 -2.97 9.09
CA THR A 241 1.38 -2.11 8.97
C THR A 241 1.44 -1.38 7.63
N CYS A 242 0.30 -1.20 6.97
CA CYS A 242 0.21 -0.23 5.90
C CYS A 242 -1.13 0.51 5.98
N HIS A 243 -1.05 1.82 5.82
CA HIS A 243 -2.19 2.70 5.86
C HIS A 243 -1.95 3.86 4.91
N LYS A 244 -3.05 4.48 4.47
CA LYS A 244 -3.05 5.64 3.60
C LYS A 244 -3.22 6.91 4.42
N ILE A 245 -2.49 7.95 4.05
CA ILE A 245 -2.66 9.32 4.57
C ILE A 245 -2.52 10.32 3.42
N PRO A 246 -3.04 11.55 3.55
CA PRO A 246 -2.69 12.64 2.65
C PRO A 246 -1.18 12.89 2.66
N ILE A 247 -0.58 13.25 1.52
CA ILE A 247 0.88 13.51 1.45
C ILE A 247 1.30 14.65 2.40
N THR A 248 0.40 15.59 2.67
CA THR A 248 0.63 16.72 3.59
C THR A 248 0.79 16.29 5.05
N HIS A 249 0.37 15.07 5.42
CA HIS A 249 0.43 14.58 6.79
C HIS A 249 1.64 13.67 7.04
N ILE A 250 2.54 13.47 6.06
CA ILE A 250 3.69 12.56 6.21
C ILE A 250 4.58 12.96 7.40
N ALA A 251 4.91 14.24 7.52
CA ALA A 251 5.78 14.73 8.60
C ALA A 251 5.11 14.59 9.99
N GLU A 252 3.81 14.86 10.07
CA GLU A 252 3.03 14.65 11.30
C GLU A 252 2.93 13.17 11.67
N ALA A 253 2.64 12.30 10.72
CA ALA A 253 2.60 10.86 10.93
C ALA A 253 3.95 10.29 11.40
N LYS A 254 5.07 10.84 10.89
CA LYS A 254 6.43 10.51 11.39
C LYS A 254 6.58 10.88 12.86
N LYS A 255 6.21 12.11 13.23
CA LYS A 255 6.26 12.59 14.61
C LYS A 255 5.41 11.71 15.54
N LEU A 256 4.15 11.45 15.17
CA LEU A 256 3.23 10.63 15.95
C LEU A 256 3.69 9.16 16.04
N SER A 257 4.35 8.64 15.01
CA SER A 257 4.98 7.32 15.08
C SER A 257 6.16 7.30 16.05
N ASP A 258 7.02 8.32 16.05
CA ASP A 258 8.15 8.40 16.98
C ASP A 258 7.69 8.52 18.44
N GLU A 259 6.62 9.28 18.69
CA GLU A 259 5.99 9.41 20.00
C GLU A 259 5.43 8.06 20.48
N PHE A 260 4.73 7.33 19.60
CA PHE A 260 4.26 5.99 19.89
C PHE A 260 5.41 5.05 20.28
N GLU A 261 6.51 5.02 19.50
CA GLU A 261 7.67 4.18 19.80
C GLU A 261 8.31 4.54 21.15
N LYS A 262 8.35 5.82 21.54
CA LYS A 262 8.84 6.25 22.86
C LYS A 262 7.94 5.72 23.98
N ILE A 263 6.62 5.79 23.84
CA ILE A 263 5.65 5.28 24.82
C ILE A 263 5.79 3.76 24.96
N GLN A 264 5.90 3.03 23.85
CA GLN A 264 6.07 1.56 23.89
C GLN A 264 7.38 1.16 24.58
N LYS A 265 8.48 1.88 24.34
CA LYS A 265 9.75 1.67 25.04
C LYS A 265 9.62 1.90 26.55
N GLN A 266 8.91 2.95 26.97
CA GLN A 266 8.63 3.21 28.40
C GLN A 266 7.79 2.10 29.05
N LYS A 267 6.89 1.49 28.29
CA LYS A 267 6.11 0.30 28.71
C LYS A 267 6.94 -1.01 28.72
N GLY A 268 8.25 -0.94 28.49
CA GLY A 268 9.14 -2.10 28.51
C GLY A 268 8.99 -3.03 27.30
N THR A 269 8.50 -2.50 26.17
CA THR A 269 8.30 -3.27 24.94
C THR A 269 9.60 -3.30 24.14
N GLU A 270 10.19 -4.49 23.97
CA GLU A 270 11.42 -4.75 23.21
C GLU A 270 11.12 -4.90 21.70
N LEU A 271 10.42 -3.94 21.11
CA LEU A 271 10.13 -3.94 19.67
C LEU A 271 10.94 -2.86 18.96
N THR A 272 11.40 -3.20 17.77
CA THR A 272 12.04 -2.22 16.88
C THR A 272 11.05 -1.83 15.80
N GLY A 273 10.57 -0.59 15.87
CA GLY A 273 9.68 -0.02 14.88
C GLY A 273 10.36 0.95 13.95
N ALA A 274 9.90 0.99 12.70
CA ALA A 274 10.19 2.07 11.76
C ALA A 274 8.88 2.77 11.40
N PHE A 275 8.87 4.11 11.36
CA PHE A 275 7.73 4.88 10.86
C PHE A 275 7.28 4.37 9.49
N ALA A 276 8.24 4.21 8.59
CA ALA A 276 8.05 3.61 7.28
C ALA A 276 9.26 2.74 6.91
N THR A 277 9.02 1.67 6.16
CA THR A 277 10.01 1.00 5.31
C THR A 277 10.01 1.61 3.91
N VAL A 278 8.87 2.13 3.47
CA VAL A 278 8.71 2.86 2.21
C VAL A 278 7.41 3.64 2.23
N ILE A 279 7.43 4.82 1.63
CA ILE A 279 6.26 5.64 1.37
C ILE A 279 6.00 5.60 -0.13
N PHE A 280 4.86 5.02 -0.54
CA PHE A 280 4.42 4.95 -1.94
C PHE A 280 3.39 6.03 -2.21
N THR A 281 3.64 6.93 -3.15
CA THR A 281 2.66 7.96 -3.52
C THR A 281 1.59 7.41 -4.46
N LEU A 282 0.38 7.94 -4.35
CA LEU A 282 -0.79 7.60 -5.17
C LEU A 282 -1.23 8.83 -5.99
N PRO A 283 -2.05 8.66 -7.05
CA PRO A 283 -2.30 9.71 -8.05
C PRO A 283 -3.07 10.92 -7.49
N ASN A 284 -3.78 10.74 -6.36
CA ASN A 284 -4.75 11.69 -5.82
C ASN A 284 -4.26 12.34 -4.50
N GLY A 285 -3.00 12.75 -4.43
CA GLY A 285 -2.47 13.54 -3.31
C GLY A 285 -2.41 12.81 -1.96
N HIS A 286 -2.37 11.49 -1.98
CA HIS A 286 -2.22 10.66 -0.79
C HIS A 286 -1.12 9.61 -1.03
N CYS A 287 -0.66 8.97 0.02
CA CYS A 287 0.38 7.96 -0.05
C CYS A 287 0.04 6.78 0.85
N VAL A 288 0.65 5.64 0.56
CA VAL A 288 0.72 4.49 1.46
C VAL A 288 2.02 4.59 2.25
N ILE A 289 1.91 4.57 3.57
CA ILE A 289 3.04 4.27 4.44
C ILE A 289 3.05 2.77 4.68
N VAL A 290 4.09 2.10 4.23
CA VAL A 290 4.41 0.72 4.66
C VAL A 290 5.39 0.85 5.81
N GLY A 291 5.11 0.23 6.94
CA GLY A 291 5.97 0.27 8.13
C GLY A 291 5.65 -0.88 9.06
N GLY A 292 5.86 -0.69 10.36
CA GLY A 292 5.49 -1.66 11.39
C GLY A 292 6.61 -1.95 12.36
N LEU A 293 6.46 -3.07 13.07
CA LEU A 293 7.34 -3.52 14.14
C LEU A 293 7.97 -4.87 13.76
N ILE A 294 9.19 -5.10 14.22
CA ILE A 294 9.77 -6.44 14.31
C ILE A 294 9.76 -6.83 15.78
N GLY A 295 9.21 -8.00 16.07
CA GLY A 295 9.13 -8.54 17.42
C GLY A 295 9.62 -9.96 17.55
N ASP A 296 9.87 -10.37 18.79
CA ASP A 296 10.26 -11.74 19.10
C ASP A 296 9.06 -12.69 18.96
N ASN A 297 9.28 -13.79 18.24
CA ASN A 297 8.31 -14.86 18.00
C ASN A 297 8.57 -16.10 18.87
N VAL A 298 9.04 -15.87 20.09
CA VAL A 298 9.27 -16.93 21.10
C VAL A 298 8.16 -16.92 22.15
N ASP A 299 8.00 -18.06 22.83
CA ASP A 299 7.03 -18.20 23.90
C ASP A 299 7.25 -17.16 25.01
N GLY A 300 6.16 -16.63 25.56
CA GLY A 300 6.18 -15.54 26.55
C GLY A 300 6.41 -14.14 25.98
N LYS A 301 6.97 -13.98 24.77
CA LYS A 301 7.14 -12.68 24.10
C LYS A 301 6.18 -12.43 22.95
N ARG A 302 5.74 -13.48 22.24
CA ARG A 302 4.81 -13.38 21.09
C ARG A 302 3.57 -12.54 21.40
N GLN A 303 2.90 -12.80 22.54
CA GLN A 303 1.69 -12.06 22.89
C GLN A 303 1.95 -10.56 23.10
N LYS A 304 3.11 -10.20 23.67
CA LYS A 304 3.50 -8.79 23.84
C LYS A 304 3.74 -8.13 22.48
N ALA A 305 4.39 -8.83 21.55
CA ALA A 305 4.60 -8.35 20.18
C ALA A 305 3.27 -8.12 19.44
N MET A 306 2.31 -9.05 19.58
CA MET A 306 0.96 -8.91 18.99
C MET A 306 0.16 -7.77 19.62
N ASN A 307 0.21 -7.62 20.95
CA ASN A 307 -0.49 -6.54 21.65
C ASN A 307 0.03 -5.17 21.20
N ALA A 308 1.35 -5.01 21.10
CA ALA A 308 1.94 -3.77 20.63
C ALA A 308 1.66 -3.50 19.14
N TRP A 309 1.58 -4.55 18.31
CA TRP A 309 1.16 -4.41 16.91
C TRP A 309 -0.28 -3.91 16.80
N HIS A 310 -1.21 -4.50 17.55
CA HIS A 310 -2.61 -4.05 17.56
C HIS A 310 -2.74 -2.63 18.12
N ALA A 311 -1.99 -2.29 19.17
CA ALA A 311 -1.93 -0.92 19.69
C ALA A 311 -1.42 0.07 18.64
N ARG A 312 -0.42 -0.34 17.84
CA ARG A 312 0.08 0.47 16.73
C ARG A 312 -0.98 0.67 15.65
N LEU A 313 -1.71 -0.38 15.26
CA LEU A 313 -2.79 -0.28 14.29
C LEU A 313 -3.88 0.71 14.77
N ARG A 314 -4.30 0.61 16.05
CA ARG A 314 -5.27 1.54 16.63
C ARG A 314 -4.75 2.97 16.67
N HIS A 315 -3.49 3.19 17.06
CA HIS A 315 -2.84 4.50 17.02
C HIS A 315 -2.86 5.10 15.60
N GLN A 316 -2.55 4.28 14.60
CA GLN A 316 -2.55 4.68 13.20
C GLN A 316 -3.94 5.10 12.71
N VAL A 317 -4.96 4.36 13.10
CA VAL A 317 -6.35 4.73 12.82
C VAL A 317 -6.72 6.06 13.47
N ARG A 318 -6.35 6.28 14.74
CA ARG A 318 -6.69 7.49 15.50
C ARG A 318 -6.04 8.76 14.98
N TYR A 319 -4.86 8.68 14.37
CA TYR A 319 -4.26 9.86 13.71
C TYR A 319 -4.79 10.10 12.29
N GLY A 320 -5.78 9.33 11.83
CA GLY A 320 -6.38 9.47 10.50
C GLY A 320 -5.82 8.55 9.42
N GLY A 321 -5.06 7.52 9.80
CA GLY A 321 -4.55 6.49 8.89
C GLY A 321 -5.66 5.54 8.40
N VAL A 322 -5.80 5.40 7.08
CA VAL A 322 -6.78 4.49 6.46
C VAL A 322 -6.10 3.19 6.03
N HIS A 323 -6.29 2.13 6.82
CA HIS A 323 -5.75 0.81 6.50
C HIS A 323 -6.42 0.13 5.30
N TYR A 324 -5.70 -0.80 4.69
CA TYR A 324 -6.17 -1.70 3.63
C TYR A 324 -5.59 -3.10 3.89
N TRP A 325 -5.84 -4.11 3.04
CA TRP A 325 -5.41 -5.51 3.23
C TRP A 325 -5.66 -6.08 4.64
N LEU A 326 -6.86 -5.80 5.16
CA LEU A 326 -7.11 -5.81 6.60
C LEU A 326 -6.95 -7.19 7.28
N GLY A 327 -7.20 -8.28 6.54
CA GLY A 327 -7.30 -9.60 7.16
C GLY A 327 -8.31 -9.61 8.32
N GLU A 328 -8.13 -10.53 9.27
CA GLU A 328 -8.90 -10.55 10.52
C GLU A 328 -8.39 -9.48 11.50
N ALA A 329 -7.09 -9.55 11.84
CA ALA A 329 -6.47 -8.72 12.87
C ALA A 329 -6.62 -7.21 12.64
N ILE A 330 -6.25 -6.68 11.47
CA ILE A 330 -6.30 -5.23 11.22
C ILE A 330 -7.76 -4.74 11.16
N SER A 331 -8.67 -5.54 10.58
CA SER A 331 -10.09 -5.20 10.52
C SER A 331 -10.71 -5.06 11.92
N GLN A 332 -10.31 -5.93 12.85
CA GLN A 332 -10.70 -5.87 14.25
C GLN A 332 -10.09 -4.66 14.95
N SER A 333 -8.78 -4.40 14.74
CA SER A 333 -8.12 -3.21 15.32
C SER A 333 -8.72 -1.89 14.85
N ILE A 334 -9.25 -1.79 13.62
CA ILE A 334 -9.98 -0.58 13.19
C ILE A 334 -11.25 -0.37 14.03
N VAL A 335 -12.02 -1.43 14.28
CA VAL A 335 -13.23 -1.35 15.11
C VAL A 335 -12.87 -1.02 16.56
N GLU A 336 -11.83 -1.66 17.09
CA GLU A 336 -11.32 -1.41 18.45
C GLU A 336 -10.81 0.03 18.62
N ALA A 337 -10.39 0.69 17.54
CA ALA A 337 -9.96 2.09 17.52
C ALA A 337 -11.13 3.10 17.55
N ASP A 338 -12.37 2.63 17.47
CA ASP A 338 -13.58 3.45 17.33
C ASP A 338 -13.62 4.29 16.03
N ALA A 339 -13.23 3.67 14.92
CA ALA A 339 -13.04 4.37 13.64
C ALA A 339 -14.34 4.73 12.89
N PHE A 340 -15.46 4.11 13.25
CA PHE A 340 -16.70 4.18 12.48
C PHE A 340 -17.80 4.86 13.28
N THR A 341 -18.55 5.75 12.63
CA THR A 341 -19.75 6.31 13.27
C THR A 341 -20.82 5.23 13.43
N PRO A 342 -21.72 5.36 14.42
CA PRO A 342 -22.83 4.42 14.60
C PRO A 342 -23.69 4.23 13.34
N GLU A 343 -23.93 5.31 12.59
CA GLU A 343 -24.72 5.28 11.35
C GLU A 343 -24.00 4.46 10.26
N PHE A 344 -22.67 4.61 10.16
CA PHE A 344 -21.87 3.84 9.22
C PHE A 344 -21.88 2.35 9.56
N ILE A 345 -21.73 2.01 10.85
CA ILE A 345 -21.76 0.62 11.32
C ILE A 345 -23.10 -0.03 10.97
N GLN A 346 -24.22 0.65 11.27
CA GLN A 346 -25.54 0.11 10.95
C GLN A 346 -25.73 -0.09 9.45
N PHE A 347 -25.38 0.92 8.65
CA PHE A 347 -25.45 0.81 7.19
C PHE A 347 -24.58 -0.34 6.65
N PHE A 348 -23.36 -0.51 7.18
CA PHE A 348 -22.49 -1.62 6.79
C PHE A 348 -23.13 -2.98 7.12
N LYS A 349 -23.72 -3.14 8.30
CA LYS A 349 -24.44 -4.37 8.69
C LYS A 349 -25.64 -4.66 7.78
N ASP A 350 -26.40 -3.64 7.40
CA ASP A 350 -27.56 -3.77 6.51
C ASP A 350 -27.15 -4.23 5.11
N ILE A 351 -26.08 -3.64 4.56
CA ILE A 351 -25.52 -4.03 3.27
C ILE A 351 -24.96 -5.46 3.34
N LYS A 352 -24.21 -5.79 4.40
CA LYS A 352 -23.68 -7.15 4.62
C LYS A 352 -24.80 -8.18 4.67
N LYS A 353 -25.86 -7.94 5.44
CA LYS A 353 -27.05 -8.82 5.51
C LYS A 353 -27.73 -8.99 4.15
N THR A 354 -27.75 -7.94 3.34
CA THR A 354 -28.35 -8.00 2.00
C THR A 354 -27.61 -8.95 1.07
N VAL A 355 -26.26 -8.91 1.07
CA VAL A 355 -25.45 -9.74 0.19
C VAL A 355 -25.08 -11.10 0.78
N ASP A 356 -25.06 -11.21 2.11
CA ASP A 356 -24.69 -12.39 2.89
C ASP A 356 -25.60 -12.52 4.12
N PRO A 357 -26.84 -13.01 3.95
CA PRO A 357 -27.86 -13.01 5.00
C PRO A 357 -27.49 -13.87 6.21
N ASN A 358 -26.61 -14.85 6.03
CA ASN A 358 -26.15 -15.77 7.07
C ASN A 358 -24.73 -15.46 7.57
N PHE A 359 -24.14 -14.33 7.13
CA PHE A 359 -22.81 -13.88 7.56
C PHE A 359 -21.72 -14.96 7.37
N LEU A 360 -21.80 -15.73 6.27
CA LEU A 360 -20.90 -16.85 5.99
C LEU A 360 -19.49 -16.40 5.60
N LEU A 361 -19.36 -15.29 4.89
CA LEU A 361 -18.09 -14.84 4.35
C LEU A 361 -17.31 -14.00 5.35
N SER A 362 -16.11 -14.50 5.68
CA SER A 362 -15.12 -13.85 6.55
C SER A 362 -15.69 -13.42 7.92
N PRO A 363 -16.34 -14.32 8.69
CA PRO A 363 -17.20 -13.98 9.84
C PRO A 363 -16.47 -13.34 11.03
N LYS A 364 -15.13 -13.33 11.04
CA LYS A 364 -14.35 -12.74 12.14
C LYS A 364 -13.89 -11.31 11.86
N LYS A 365 -14.04 -10.83 10.61
CA LYS A 365 -13.58 -9.50 10.25
C LYS A 365 -14.47 -8.44 10.87
N PHE A 366 -13.87 -7.33 11.29
CA PHE A 366 -14.56 -6.19 11.91
C PHE A 366 -15.36 -6.54 13.17
N HIS A 367 -15.03 -7.64 13.86
CA HIS A 367 -15.85 -8.17 14.97
C HIS A 367 -17.33 -8.40 14.62
N MET A 368 -17.64 -8.59 13.33
CA MET A 368 -19.01 -8.71 12.81
C MET A 368 -19.34 -10.18 12.50
N TYR A 369 -19.74 -10.94 13.52
CA TYR A 369 -20.03 -12.37 13.43
C TYR A 369 -21.46 -12.66 12.97
N ASN A 370 -22.41 -11.77 13.29
CA ASN A 370 -23.79 -11.81 12.85
C ASN A 370 -24.42 -10.40 12.84
N TYR A 371 -25.68 -10.31 12.40
CA TYR A 371 -26.39 -9.04 12.26
C TYR A 371 -26.76 -8.37 13.60
N GLU A 372 -26.94 -9.12 14.68
CA GLU A 372 -27.31 -8.55 15.99
C GLU A 372 -26.08 -8.16 16.84
N ASP A 373 -24.87 -8.45 16.36
CA ASP A 373 -23.65 -8.13 17.11
C ASP A 373 -23.49 -6.64 17.35
N ASP A 374 -23.32 -6.30 18.63
CA ASP A 374 -22.79 -5.02 19.05
C ASP A 374 -21.25 -5.06 19.01
N ILE A 375 -20.69 -4.45 17.96
CA ILE A 375 -19.25 -4.38 17.78
C ILE A 375 -18.58 -3.31 18.66
N THR A 376 -19.36 -2.40 19.27
CA THR A 376 -18.83 -1.31 20.09
C THR A 376 -18.27 -1.81 21.43
N LYS A 377 -18.71 -2.99 21.89
CA LYS A 377 -18.16 -3.66 23.09
C LYS A 377 -16.66 -4.00 22.97
N TYR A 378 -16.10 -3.97 21.77
CA TYR A 378 -14.69 -4.23 21.51
C TYR A 378 -13.83 -2.96 21.48
N ILE A 379 -14.43 -1.76 21.62
CA ILE A 379 -13.68 -0.50 21.63
C ILE A 379 -12.68 -0.47 22.80
N VAL A 380 -11.42 -0.15 22.50
CA VAL A 380 -10.32 -0.04 23.46
C VAL A 380 -10.06 1.43 23.71
N LYS A 381 -10.41 2.01 24.86
CA LYS A 381 -10.31 3.47 25.08
C LYS A 381 -8.92 3.95 25.52
N ASP A 382 -8.21 3.14 26.31
CA ASP A 382 -7.02 3.59 27.04
C ASP A 382 -5.76 2.85 26.58
N GLU A 383 -4.97 3.44 25.67
CA GLU A 383 -3.68 2.89 25.23
C GLU A 383 -2.59 3.91 24.91
#